data_AF-A0A2W4N9K8-F1
#
_entry.id   AF-A0A2W4N9K8-F1
#
_cell.length_a   1.000
_cell.length_b   1.000
_cell.length_c   1.000
_cell.angle_alpha   90.00
_cell.angle_beta   90.00
_cell.angle_gamma   90.00
#
_symmetry.space_group_name_H-M   'P 1'
#
loop_
_entity.id
_entity.type
_entity.pdbx_description
1 polymer ?
#
loop_
_entity_poly.entity_id
_entity_poly.type
_entity_poly.pdbx_seq_one_letter_code
_entity_poly.pdbx_strand_id
1 'polypeptide(L)'
;MTMTQQDPIAAMIEAEETQIVRADVSAVAAITKSETEAQIDCAHKYPRSVARFLKEAATLATISQDVAESCIYTLPRDGKMIAGPSVRLAEIAASCYGNLHYGARIVDEEERQIVAQGVCWDIEKNVRVTLEVKRRIVGRNGRRFGDDMITVTGNAAASIALRNAVFRVIPRSYINGIYEHARRVAVGN
;
A
#
# COMPACT_ATOMS: atom_id res chain seq x y z
N MET A 1 67.21 -30.79 -12.80
CA MET A 1 65.96 -30.73 -13.58
C MET A 1 64.87 -31.35 -12.71
N THR A 2 64.33 -30.57 -11.77
CA THR A 2 63.30 -31.02 -10.83
C THR A 2 62.05 -30.22 -11.14
N MET A 3 61.11 -30.88 -11.82
CA MET A 3 59.79 -30.32 -12.10
C MET A 3 58.99 -30.24 -10.80
N THR A 4 58.66 -29.02 -10.39
CA THR A 4 57.70 -28.72 -9.33
C THR A 4 56.32 -29.23 -9.75
N GLN A 5 55.80 -30.25 -9.04
CA GLN A 5 54.40 -30.64 -9.14
C GLN A 5 53.54 -29.51 -8.55
N GLN A 6 52.66 -28.93 -9.36
CA GLN A 6 51.60 -28.04 -8.90
C GLN A 6 50.58 -28.86 -8.10
N ASP A 7 50.30 -28.40 -6.88
CA ASP A 7 49.35 -29.02 -5.96
C ASP A 7 47.91 -28.90 -6.52
N PRO A 8 47.24 -30.01 -6.87
CA PRO A 8 45.95 -29.99 -7.55
C PRO A 8 44.83 -29.40 -6.67
N ILE A 9 45.02 -29.36 -5.34
CA ILE A 9 44.03 -28.80 -4.41
C ILE A 9 44.03 -27.27 -4.47
N ALA A 10 45.19 -26.63 -4.66
CA ALA A 10 45.29 -25.18 -4.81
C ALA A 10 44.56 -24.67 -6.07
N ALA A 11 44.62 -25.44 -7.16
CA ALA A 11 43.93 -25.12 -8.41
C ALA A 11 42.39 -25.29 -8.31
N MET A 12 41.90 -26.16 -7.43
CA MET A 12 40.46 -26.33 -7.21
C MET A 12 39.87 -25.25 -6.30
N ILE A 13 40.68 -24.64 -5.40
CA ILE A 13 40.25 -23.54 -4.54
C ILE A 13 40.13 -22.22 -5.33
N GLU A 14 40.96 -21.98 -6.35
CA GLU A 14 40.82 -20.81 -7.23
C GLU A 14 39.61 -20.90 -8.19
N ALA A 15 39.17 -22.11 -8.53
CA ALA A 15 38.02 -22.31 -9.42
C ALA A 15 36.66 -22.05 -8.73
N GLU A 16 36.65 -21.93 -7.40
CA GLU A 16 35.46 -21.67 -6.59
C GLU A 16 35.38 -20.20 -6.12
N GLU A 17 36.03 -19.27 -6.83
CA GLU A 17 35.62 -17.86 -6.79
C GLU A 17 34.21 -17.76 -7.38
N THR A 18 33.24 -17.83 -6.48
CA THR A 18 31.83 -17.60 -6.75
C THR A 18 31.71 -16.33 -7.60
N GLN A 19 31.33 -16.49 -8.87
CA GLN A 19 31.11 -15.38 -9.77
C GLN A 19 29.91 -14.58 -9.25
N ILE A 20 30.20 -13.61 -8.37
CA ILE A 20 29.20 -12.64 -7.91
C ILE A 20 28.87 -11.81 -9.14
N VAL A 21 27.75 -12.13 -9.78
CA VAL A 21 27.16 -11.31 -10.83
C VAL A 21 26.84 -9.95 -10.21
N ARG A 22 27.79 -9.01 -10.31
CA ARG A 22 27.56 -7.61 -10.00
C ARG A 22 26.56 -7.11 -11.04
N ALA A 23 25.28 -7.07 -10.67
CA ALA A 23 24.29 -6.35 -11.47
C ALA A 23 24.84 -4.92 -11.68
N ASP A 24 25.00 -4.53 -12.93
CA ASP A 24 25.53 -3.21 -13.27
C ASP A 24 24.55 -2.16 -12.73
N VAL A 25 24.92 -1.52 -11.62
CA VAL A 25 24.06 -0.56 -10.90
C VAL A 25 23.58 0.55 -11.83
N SER A 26 24.36 0.83 -12.89
CA SER A 26 24.01 1.78 -13.95
C SER A 26 22.79 1.35 -14.78
N ALA A 27 22.66 0.05 -15.10
CA ALA A 27 21.57 -0.48 -15.89
C ALA A 27 20.25 -0.50 -15.10
N VAL A 28 20.29 -0.89 -13.82
CA VAL A 28 19.11 -0.86 -12.95
C VAL A 28 18.60 0.57 -12.76
N ALA A 29 19.51 1.52 -12.50
CA ALA A 29 19.16 2.93 -12.37
C ALA A 29 18.55 3.50 -13.65
N ALA A 30 19.07 3.13 -14.83
CA ALA A 30 18.54 3.55 -16.11
C ALA A 30 17.11 3.01 -16.36
N ILE A 31 16.85 1.75 -16.01
CA ILE A 31 15.52 1.13 -16.13
C ILE A 31 14.51 1.86 -15.23
N THR A 32 14.80 2.00 -13.93
CA THR A 32 13.86 2.64 -12.99
C THR A 32 13.58 4.10 -13.36
N LYS A 33 14.59 4.82 -13.85
CA LYS A 33 14.42 6.18 -14.38
C LYS A 33 13.47 6.18 -15.57
N SER A 34 13.75 5.35 -16.58
CA SER A 34 12.93 5.25 -17.80
C SER A 34 11.47 4.90 -17.49
N GLU A 35 11.23 3.94 -16.59
CA GLU A 35 9.89 3.55 -16.17
C GLU A 35 9.14 4.70 -15.47
N THR A 36 9.84 5.41 -14.58
CA THR A 36 9.28 6.55 -13.84
C THR A 36 8.92 7.69 -14.79
N GLU A 37 9.83 8.03 -15.70
CA GLU A 37 9.62 9.08 -16.71
C GLU A 37 8.45 8.70 -17.62
N ALA A 38 8.38 7.46 -18.12
CA ALA A 38 7.28 6.99 -18.95
C ALA A 38 5.92 7.06 -18.24
N GLN A 39 5.86 6.76 -16.94
CA GLN A 39 4.63 6.88 -16.15
C GLN A 39 4.20 8.34 -15.98
N ILE A 40 5.14 9.24 -15.68
CA ILE A 40 4.88 10.67 -15.53
C ILE A 40 4.42 11.27 -16.86
N ASP A 41 5.11 10.95 -17.97
CA ASP A 41 4.76 11.41 -19.30
C ASP A 41 3.36 10.93 -19.71
N CYS A 42 3.03 9.66 -19.44
CA CYS A 42 1.70 9.11 -19.68
C CYS A 42 0.62 9.86 -18.86
N ALA A 43 0.89 10.11 -17.58
CA ALA A 43 -0.03 10.82 -16.70
C ALA A 43 -0.28 12.27 -17.13
N HIS A 44 0.74 12.98 -17.64
CA HIS A 44 0.59 14.34 -18.16
C HIS A 44 -0.07 14.36 -19.55
N LYS A 45 0.15 13.34 -20.38
CA LYS A 45 -0.51 13.19 -21.68
C LYS A 45 -2.00 12.87 -21.53
N TYR A 46 -2.38 12.12 -20.51
CA TYR A 46 -3.76 11.72 -20.22
C TYR A 46 -4.15 12.19 -18.80
N PRO A 47 -4.32 13.51 -18.59
CA PRO A 47 -4.62 14.05 -17.27
C PRO A 47 -6.00 13.61 -16.80
N ARG A 48 -6.14 13.42 -15.49
CA ARG A 48 -7.41 13.02 -14.89
C ARG A 48 -8.45 14.13 -14.98
N SER A 49 -9.71 13.75 -14.87
CA SER A 49 -10.83 14.69 -14.70
C SER A 49 -11.43 14.54 -13.31
N VAL A 50 -11.35 15.60 -12.50
CA VAL A 50 -11.92 15.61 -11.13
C VAL A 50 -13.43 15.41 -11.17
N ALA A 51 -14.13 15.99 -12.15
CA ALA A 51 -15.57 15.82 -12.32
C ALA A 51 -15.93 14.35 -12.62
N ARG A 52 -15.17 13.70 -13.50
CA ARG A 52 -15.34 12.27 -13.80
C ARG A 52 -15.09 11.42 -12.56
N PHE A 53 -13.98 11.65 -11.87
CA PHE A 53 -13.63 10.97 -10.63
C PHE A 53 -14.75 11.05 -9.58
N LEU A 54 -15.25 12.26 -9.28
CA LEU A 54 -16.31 12.45 -8.29
C LEU A 54 -17.60 11.72 -8.67
N LYS A 55 -17.99 11.76 -9.95
CA LYS A 55 -19.17 11.08 -10.47
C LYS A 55 -19.04 9.55 -10.38
N GLU A 56 -17.93 9.00 -10.83
CA GLU A 56 -17.68 7.56 -10.84
C GLU A 56 -17.56 7.01 -9.42
N ALA A 57 -16.78 7.67 -8.56
CA ALA A 57 -16.58 7.24 -7.18
C ALA A 57 -17.89 7.32 -6.37
N ALA A 58 -18.69 8.36 -6.56
CA ALA A 58 -20.02 8.44 -5.94
C ALA A 58 -20.92 7.30 -6.43
N THR A 59 -21.01 7.10 -7.75
CA THR A 59 -21.82 6.01 -8.34
C THR A 59 -21.44 4.64 -7.77
N LEU A 60 -20.14 4.33 -7.72
CA LEU A 60 -19.67 3.05 -7.19
C LEU A 60 -19.92 2.92 -5.70
N ALA A 61 -19.72 3.98 -4.91
CA ALA A 61 -19.95 3.96 -3.48
C ALA A 61 -21.45 3.83 -3.13
N THR A 62 -22.36 4.16 -4.05
CA THR A 62 -23.81 4.14 -3.84
C THR A 62 -24.54 3.11 -4.70
N ILE A 63 -23.84 2.16 -5.34
CA ILE A 63 -24.46 1.21 -6.27
C ILE A 63 -25.49 0.29 -5.59
N SER A 64 -25.26 -0.03 -4.32
CA SER A 64 -26.19 -0.74 -3.45
C SER A 64 -26.00 -0.29 -2.01
N GLN A 65 -27.00 -0.57 -1.17
CA GLN A 65 -26.93 -0.29 0.26
C GLN A 65 -25.74 -0.99 0.91
N ASP A 66 -25.51 -2.27 0.59
CA ASP A 66 -24.38 -3.04 1.15
C ASP A 66 -23.01 -2.40 0.82
N VAL A 67 -22.85 -1.90 -0.41
CA VAL A 67 -21.61 -1.21 -0.81
C VAL A 67 -21.49 0.12 -0.06
N ALA A 68 -22.59 0.85 0.08
CA ALA A 68 -22.62 2.10 0.82
C ALA A 68 -22.28 1.91 2.30
N GLU A 69 -22.82 0.87 2.94
CA GLU A 69 -22.49 0.47 4.32
C GLU A 69 -21.01 0.10 4.45
N SER A 70 -20.46 -0.66 3.50
CA SER A 70 -19.05 -1.05 3.50
C SER A 70 -18.08 0.14 3.39
N CYS A 71 -18.54 1.28 2.86
CA CYS A 71 -17.76 2.52 2.78
C CYS A 71 -17.63 3.24 4.15
N ILE A 72 -18.35 2.76 5.17
CA ILE A 72 -18.39 3.34 6.50
C ILE A 72 -17.70 2.39 7.47
N TYR A 73 -16.67 2.89 8.16
CA TYR A 73 -16.03 2.19 9.25
C TYR A 73 -16.54 2.74 10.58
N THR A 74 -16.91 1.84 11.50
CA THR A 74 -17.30 2.21 12.86
C THR A 74 -16.37 1.57 13.88
N LEU A 75 -15.97 2.35 14.88
CA LEU A 75 -15.16 1.88 16.01
C LEU A 75 -15.76 2.39 17.32
N PRO A 76 -16.10 1.49 18.27
CA PRO A 76 -16.47 1.89 19.61
C PRO A 76 -15.23 2.42 20.35
N ARG A 77 -15.32 3.65 20.87
CA ARG A 77 -14.29 4.28 21.69
C ARG A 77 -14.95 5.03 22.84
N ASP A 78 -14.57 4.70 24.07
CA ASP A 78 -15.06 5.35 25.29
C ASP A 78 -16.59 5.46 25.37
N GLY A 79 -17.29 4.38 24.97
CA GLY A 79 -18.76 4.32 24.98
C GLY A 79 -19.45 5.04 23.82
N LYS A 80 -18.71 5.68 22.91
CA LYS A 80 -19.23 6.33 21.71
C LYS A 80 -18.83 5.57 20.44
N MET A 81 -19.73 5.51 19.48
CA MET A 81 -19.42 4.97 18.15
C MET A 81 -18.81 6.08 17.30
N ILE A 82 -17.55 5.92 16.91
CA ILE A 82 -16.87 6.83 15.97
C ILE A 82 -17.06 6.24 14.57
N ALA A 83 -17.72 6.98 13.69
CA ALA A 83 -17.88 6.62 12.29
C ALA A 83 -16.94 7.45 11.40
N GLY A 84 -16.43 6.84 10.34
CA GLY A 84 -15.61 7.52 9.36
C GLY A 84 -15.47 6.72 8.07
N PRO A 85 -14.74 7.27 7.08
CA PRO A 85 -14.54 6.59 5.81
C PRO A 85 -13.69 5.33 5.99
N SER A 86 -14.14 4.22 5.40
CA SER A 86 -13.48 2.92 5.48
C SER A 86 -12.33 2.79 4.46
N VAL A 87 -11.61 1.66 4.52
CA VAL A 87 -10.66 1.28 3.47
C VAL A 87 -11.35 1.05 2.13
N ARG A 88 -12.59 0.54 2.13
CA ARG A 88 -13.34 0.28 0.89
C ARG A 88 -13.63 1.57 0.12
N LEU A 89 -13.97 2.64 0.83
CA LEU A 89 -14.11 3.96 0.21
C LEU A 89 -12.78 4.46 -0.36
N ALA A 90 -11.66 4.19 0.31
CA ALA A 90 -10.33 4.55 -0.19
C ALA A 90 -9.98 3.80 -1.49
N GLU A 91 -10.30 2.51 -1.57
CA GLU A 91 -10.10 1.70 -2.78
C GLU A 91 -10.93 2.24 -3.95
N ILE A 92 -12.23 2.50 -3.73
CA ILE A 92 -13.11 3.08 -4.75
C ILE A 92 -12.58 4.44 -5.21
N ALA A 93 -12.16 5.29 -4.27
CA ALA A 93 -11.59 6.59 -4.62
C ALA A 93 -10.30 6.44 -5.43
N ALA A 94 -9.39 5.55 -5.01
CA ALA A 94 -8.12 5.32 -5.70
C ALA A 94 -8.32 4.73 -7.11
N SER A 95 -9.28 3.82 -7.30
CA SER A 95 -9.59 3.26 -8.62
C SER A 95 -10.15 4.30 -9.60
N CYS A 96 -10.87 5.30 -9.11
CA CYS A 96 -11.50 6.34 -9.94
C CYS A 96 -10.67 7.61 -10.10
N TYR A 97 -9.71 7.88 -9.20
CA TYR A 97 -8.97 9.14 -9.22
C TYR A 97 -8.04 9.26 -10.44
N GLY A 98 -7.50 8.14 -10.92
CA GLY A 98 -6.60 8.09 -12.06
C GLY A 98 -5.18 8.57 -11.74
N ASN A 99 -4.21 8.10 -12.54
CA ASN A 99 -2.78 8.45 -12.43
C ASN A 99 -2.23 8.25 -11.00
N LEU A 100 -2.60 7.14 -10.35
CA LEU A 100 -2.14 6.75 -9.02
C LEU A 100 -1.37 5.43 -9.06
N HIS A 101 -0.29 5.38 -8.28
CA HIS A 101 0.35 4.13 -7.86
C HIS A 101 0.17 3.97 -6.36
N TYR A 102 -0.47 2.89 -5.90
CA TYR A 102 -0.76 2.71 -4.49
C TYR A 102 -0.70 1.25 -4.07
N GLY A 103 -0.46 1.01 -2.78
CA GLY A 103 -0.40 -0.33 -2.22
C GLY A 103 -0.08 -0.32 -0.73
N ALA A 104 -0.17 -1.49 -0.12
CA ALA A 104 0.28 -1.70 1.25
C ALA A 104 0.95 -3.07 1.37
N ARG A 105 1.89 -3.17 2.32
CA ARG A 105 2.59 -4.41 2.62
C ARG A 105 2.95 -4.46 4.10
N ILE A 106 3.11 -5.67 4.63
CA ILE A 106 3.78 -5.86 5.92
C ILE A 106 5.27 -5.62 5.70
N VAL A 107 5.88 -4.80 6.55
CA VAL A 107 7.31 -4.49 6.48
C VAL A 107 8.08 -5.09 7.65
N ASP A 108 7.41 -5.34 8.77
CA ASP A 108 8.05 -5.95 9.94
C ASP A 108 7.03 -6.67 10.83
N GLU A 109 7.52 -7.69 11.53
CA GLU A 109 6.81 -8.41 12.60
C GLU A 109 7.68 -8.39 13.86
N GLU A 110 7.45 -7.39 14.70
CA GLU A 110 8.13 -7.23 15.98
C GLU A 110 7.56 -8.20 17.02
N GLU A 111 8.21 -8.33 18.19
CA GLU A 111 7.80 -9.22 19.28
C GLU A 111 6.34 -8.99 19.73
N ARG A 112 5.89 -7.72 19.72
CA ARG A 112 4.57 -7.32 20.25
C ARG A 112 3.68 -6.62 19.24
N GLN A 113 4.20 -6.30 18.06
CA GLN A 113 3.51 -5.50 17.06
C GLN A 113 3.81 -5.98 15.65
N ILE A 114 2.85 -5.83 14.74
CA ILE A 114 3.06 -5.94 13.31
C ILE A 114 3.08 -4.55 12.70
N VAL A 115 4.01 -4.30 11.78
CA VAL A 115 4.19 -3.01 11.11
C VAL A 115 3.79 -3.16 9.64
N ALA A 116 2.81 -2.37 9.23
CA ALA A 116 2.38 -2.30 7.84
C ALA A 116 2.68 -0.92 7.26
N GLN A 117 3.20 -0.91 6.04
CA GLN A 117 3.48 0.31 5.30
C GLN A 117 2.45 0.50 4.18
N GLY A 118 1.89 1.70 4.12
CA GLY A 118 1.03 2.15 3.03
C GLY A 118 1.75 3.15 2.17
N VAL A 119 1.64 2.99 0.85
CA VAL A 119 2.22 3.89 -0.15
C VAL A 119 1.10 4.35 -1.08
N CYS A 120 1.07 5.64 -1.38
CA CYS A 120 0.26 6.21 -2.45
C CYS A 120 1.06 7.32 -3.12
N TRP A 121 1.13 7.27 -4.45
CA TRP A 121 1.83 8.22 -5.27
C TRP A 121 0.89 8.71 -6.37
N ASP A 122 0.56 10.00 -6.31
CA ASP A 122 -0.06 10.72 -7.41
C ASP A 122 1.01 11.05 -8.43
N ILE A 123 1.00 10.34 -9.56
CA ILE A 123 2.00 10.43 -10.61
C ILE A 123 1.87 11.77 -11.34
N GLU A 124 0.63 12.20 -11.63
CA GLU A 124 0.36 13.43 -12.37
C GLU A 124 0.78 14.69 -11.59
N LYS A 125 0.54 14.74 -10.27
CA LYS A 125 0.98 15.86 -9.42
C LYS A 125 2.33 15.64 -8.75
N ASN A 126 2.91 14.46 -8.94
CA ASN A 126 4.12 13.99 -8.28
C ASN A 126 4.09 14.13 -6.74
N VAL A 127 2.94 13.80 -6.12
CA VAL A 127 2.79 13.81 -4.65
C VAL A 127 2.85 12.38 -4.14
N ARG A 128 3.90 12.06 -3.36
CA ARG A 128 4.11 10.73 -2.80
C ARG A 128 3.98 10.73 -1.28
N VAL A 129 3.20 9.79 -0.77
CA VAL A 129 3.03 9.55 0.66
C VAL A 129 3.42 8.10 0.95
N THR A 130 4.31 7.94 1.91
CA THR A 130 4.63 6.68 2.56
C THR A 130 4.41 6.85 4.05
N LEU A 131 3.72 5.91 4.68
CA LEU A 131 3.50 5.91 6.12
C LEU A 131 3.41 4.49 6.66
N GLU A 132 3.64 4.37 7.96
CA GLU A 132 3.57 3.10 8.67
C GLU A 132 2.47 3.11 9.73
N VAL A 133 1.85 1.96 9.92
CA VAL A 133 0.84 1.69 10.93
C VAL A 133 1.28 0.47 11.71
N LYS A 134 1.35 0.63 13.03
CA LYS A 134 1.66 -0.47 13.95
C LYS A 134 0.38 -1.01 14.60
N ARG A 135 0.24 -2.33 14.64
CA ARG A 135 -0.87 -3.01 15.33
C ARG A 135 -0.33 -4.01 16.33
N ARG A 136 -0.92 -4.01 17.52
CA ARG A 136 -0.51 -4.89 18.61
C ARG A 136 -0.92 -6.34 18.31
N ILE A 137 0.00 -7.28 18.44
CA ILE A 137 -0.21 -8.73 18.30
C ILE A 137 -0.12 -9.48 19.65
N VAL A 138 -0.27 -8.74 20.76
CA VAL A 138 -0.40 -9.31 22.10
C VAL A 138 -1.79 -9.06 22.67
N GLY A 139 -2.34 -10.08 23.32
CA GLY A 139 -3.64 -10.07 23.98
C GLY A 139 -3.63 -9.28 25.29
N ARG A 140 -4.81 -9.17 25.92
CA ARG A 140 -4.95 -8.51 27.24
C ARG A 140 -4.18 -9.23 28.35
N ASN A 141 -4.02 -10.54 28.22
CA ASN A 141 -3.24 -11.39 29.11
C ASN A 141 -1.72 -11.32 28.87
N GLY A 142 -1.25 -10.46 27.97
CA GLY A 142 0.17 -10.33 27.61
C GLY A 142 0.69 -11.44 26.71
N ARG A 143 -0.11 -12.47 26.38
CA ARG A 143 0.30 -13.54 25.47
C ARG A 143 0.26 -13.06 24.02
N ARG A 144 1.26 -13.48 23.23
CA ARG A 144 1.28 -13.28 21.77
C ARG A 144 0.12 -14.04 21.13
N PHE A 145 -0.43 -13.48 20.07
CA PHE A 145 -1.43 -14.15 19.24
C PHE A 145 -0.81 -15.37 18.52
N GLY A 146 -1.63 -16.35 18.16
CA GLY A 146 -1.21 -17.43 17.26
C GLY A 146 -1.10 -16.93 15.81
N ASP A 147 -0.41 -17.70 14.97
CA ASP A 147 0.00 -17.31 13.61
C ASP A 147 -1.17 -16.84 12.72
N ASP A 148 -2.32 -17.53 12.80
CA ASP A 148 -3.53 -17.12 12.06
C ASP A 148 -4.02 -15.72 12.47
N MET A 149 -4.02 -15.45 13.77
CA MET A 149 -4.48 -14.17 14.31
C MET A 149 -3.46 -13.06 14.07
N ILE A 150 -2.16 -13.38 14.03
CA ILE A 150 -1.11 -12.45 13.58
C ILE A 150 -1.35 -12.08 12.11
N THR A 151 -1.60 -13.07 11.26
CA THR A 151 -1.88 -12.85 9.83
C THR A 151 -3.11 -11.95 9.61
N VAL A 152 -4.21 -12.24 10.30
CA VAL A 152 -5.43 -11.40 10.26
C VAL A 152 -5.15 -9.98 10.78
N THR A 153 -4.36 -9.86 11.85
CA THR A 153 -3.97 -8.54 12.40
C THR A 153 -3.08 -7.77 11.43
N GLY A 154 -2.19 -8.44 10.71
CA GLY A 154 -1.36 -7.89 9.64
C GLY A 154 -2.21 -7.36 8.50
N ASN A 155 -3.13 -8.17 7.98
CA ASN A 155 -4.05 -7.75 6.92
C ASN A 155 -4.85 -6.51 7.33
N ALA A 156 -5.36 -6.47 8.56
CA ALA A 156 -6.02 -5.29 9.09
C ALA A 156 -5.08 -4.07 9.17
N ALA A 157 -3.82 -4.25 9.58
CA ALA A 157 -2.82 -3.18 9.61
C ALA A 157 -2.55 -2.64 8.19
N ALA A 158 -2.40 -3.52 7.20
CA ALA A 158 -2.19 -3.16 5.81
C ALA A 158 -3.38 -2.38 5.23
N SER A 159 -4.62 -2.81 5.50
CA SER A 159 -5.83 -2.07 5.09
C SER A 159 -5.88 -0.66 5.69
N ILE A 160 -5.51 -0.51 6.96
CA ILE A 160 -5.47 0.82 7.61
C ILE A 160 -4.36 1.69 7.00
N ALA A 161 -3.18 1.11 6.75
CA ALA A 161 -2.06 1.82 6.16
C ALA A 161 -2.38 2.31 4.74
N LEU A 162 -2.97 1.44 3.92
CA LEU A 162 -3.47 1.74 2.58
C LEU A 162 -4.45 2.92 2.60
N ARG A 163 -5.51 2.80 3.42
CA ARG A 163 -6.53 3.85 3.59
C ARG A 163 -5.91 5.19 3.93
N ASN A 164 -4.99 5.20 4.90
CA ASN A 164 -4.35 6.43 5.36
C ASN A 164 -3.48 7.06 4.28
N ALA A 165 -2.75 6.25 3.50
CA ALA A 165 -1.90 6.75 2.43
C ALA A 165 -2.75 7.39 1.31
N VAL A 166 -3.80 6.69 0.86
CA VAL A 166 -4.72 7.20 -0.17
C VAL A 166 -5.38 8.51 0.27
N PHE A 167 -5.90 8.58 1.51
CA PHE A 167 -6.56 9.79 2.01
C PHE A 167 -5.64 10.97 2.31
N ARG A 168 -4.31 10.76 2.32
CA ARG A 168 -3.33 11.85 2.37
C ARG A 168 -3.00 12.40 0.98
N VAL A 169 -3.15 11.59 -0.06
CA VAL A 169 -2.89 11.98 -1.45
C VAL A 169 -4.15 12.58 -2.08
N ILE A 170 -5.30 11.93 -1.94
CA ILE A 170 -6.58 12.43 -2.47
C ILE A 170 -7.14 13.48 -1.48
N PRO A 171 -7.47 14.70 -1.94
CA PRO A 171 -8.02 15.74 -1.08
C PRO A 171 -9.22 15.28 -0.25
N ARG A 172 -9.19 15.58 1.05
CA ARG A 172 -10.24 15.18 2.00
C ARG A 172 -11.61 15.75 1.66
N SER A 173 -11.68 16.92 1.03
CA SER A 173 -12.92 17.52 0.55
C SER A 173 -13.66 16.60 -0.42
N TYR A 174 -12.94 15.95 -1.34
CA TYR A 174 -13.53 15.03 -2.31
C TYR A 174 -14.01 13.74 -1.64
N ILE A 175 -13.16 13.15 -0.80
CA ILE A 175 -13.50 11.93 -0.06
C ILE A 175 -14.71 12.16 0.84
N ASN A 176 -14.78 13.29 1.54
CA ASN A 176 -15.90 13.60 2.43
C ASN A 176 -17.22 13.78 1.65
N GLY A 177 -17.18 14.34 0.44
CA GLY A 177 -18.36 14.42 -0.42
C GLY A 177 -18.88 13.03 -0.81
N ILE A 178 -17.99 12.14 -1.27
CA ILE A 178 -18.36 10.76 -1.63
C ILE A 178 -18.85 9.97 -0.40
N TYR A 179 -18.16 10.13 0.73
CA TYR A 179 -18.55 9.53 2.00
C TYR A 179 -19.95 9.94 2.44
N GLU A 180 -20.32 11.21 2.28
CA GLU A 180 -21.64 11.71 2.63
C GLU A 180 -22.73 11.08 1.75
N HIS A 181 -22.47 10.90 0.45
CA HIS A 181 -23.39 10.20 -0.45
C HIS A 181 -23.57 8.73 -0.03
N ALA A 182 -22.48 8.02 0.23
CA ALA A 182 -22.54 6.65 0.72
C ALA A 182 -23.30 6.56 2.05
N ARG A 183 -23.07 7.50 2.98
CA ARG A 183 -23.78 7.53 4.27
C ARG A 183 -25.29 7.64 4.12
N ARG A 184 -25.78 8.46 3.18
CA ARG A 184 -27.22 8.63 2.94
C ARG A 184 -27.87 7.34 2.45
N VAL A 185 -27.24 6.69 1.47
CA VAL A 185 -27.74 5.43 0.92
C VAL A 185 -27.67 4.31 1.96
N ALA A 186 -26.62 4.26 2.77
CA ALA A 186 -26.48 3.29 3.85
C ALA A 186 -27.59 3.39 4.92
N VAL A 187 -28.13 4.58 5.17
CA VAL A 187 -29.26 4.77 6.10
C VAL A 187 -30.63 4.64 5.44
N GLY A 188 -30.68 4.28 4.14
CA GLY A 188 -31.92 4.10 3.39
C GLY A 188 -32.56 5.40 2.87
N ASN A 189 -31.78 6.48 2.72
CA ASN A 189 -32.23 7.77 2.16
C ASN A 189 -31.65 8.03 0.76
#